data_AF-A0A0Q6CIS5-F1
#
_entry.id   AF-A0A0Q6CIS5-F1
#
_cell.length_a   1.000
_cell.length_b   1.000
_cell.length_c   1.000
_cell.angle_alpha   90.00
_cell.angle_beta   90.00
_cell.angle_gamma   90.00
#
_symmetry.space_group_name_H-M   'P 1'
#
loop_
_entity.id
_entity.type
_entity.pdbx_description
1 polymer ?
#
loop_
_entity_poly.entity_id
_entity_poly.type
_entity_poly.pdbx_seq_one_letter_code
_entity_poly.pdbx_strand_id
1 'polypeptide(L)'
;MAENTADLVTHVDATGKRIFASPAARDLLGYEPEELVGGRPLDLAYPDDRTVLEAMLSILAAGGSGRTRTVPRQTQGRRLSLD
;
A
#
# COMPACT_ATOMS: atom_id res chain seq x y z
N MET A 1 16.46 8.50 17.77
CA MET A 1 16.37 9.36 16.57
C MET A 1 15.12 8.92 15.84
N ALA A 2 14.20 9.84 15.53
CA ALA A 2 12.83 9.50 15.13
C ALA A 2 12.82 8.63 13.85
N GLU A 3 12.46 7.35 14.00
CA GLU A 3 12.03 6.48 12.91
C GLU A 3 10.71 7.05 12.39
N ASN A 4 10.78 8.02 11.48
CA ASN A 4 9.61 8.50 10.78
C ASN A 4 9.15 7.36 9.87
N THR A 5 8.33 6.46 10.42
CA THR A 5 7.75 5.35 9.69
C THR A 5 6.78 5.97 8.71
N ALA A 6 7.26 6.34 7.52
CA ALA A 6 6.37 6.81 6.47
C ALA A 6 5.42 5.65 6.18
N ASP A 7 4.12 5.87 6.40
CA ASP A 7 3.08 4.92 6.03
C ASP A 7 2.51 5.34 4.67
N LEU A 8 2.26 4.37 3.79
CA LEU A 8 1.59 4.63 2.52
C LEU A 8 0.11 4.91 2.77
N VAL A 9 -0.38 6.06 2.30
CA VAL A 9 -1.80 6.42 2.35
C VAL A 9 -2.35 6.35 0.93
N THR A 10 -3.45 5.63 0.73
CA THR A 10 -4.18 5.60 -0.54
C THR A 10 -5.66 5.82 -0.30
N HIS A 11 -6.34 6.44 -1.26
CA HIS A 11 -7.80 6.46 -1.32
C HIS A 11 -8.26 5.68 -2.54
N VAL A 12 -9.39 5.00 -2.42
CA VAL A 12 -10.02 4.27 -3.51
C VAL A 12 -11.42 4.80 -3.77
N ASP A 13 -11.88 4.70 -5.01
CA ASP A 13 -13.28 4.92 -5.35
C ASP A 13 -14.17 3.71 -4.97
N ALA A 14 -15.48 3.82 -5.22
CA ALA A 14 -16.44 2.76 -4.96
C ALA A 14 -16.18 1.46 -5.77
N THR A 15 -15.35 1.52 -6.81
CA THR A 15 -14.93 0.36 -7.62
C THR A 15 -13.62 -0.27 -7.12
N GLY A 16 -13.02 0.30 -6.07
CA GLY A 16 -11.76 -0.14 -5.48
C GLY A 16 -10.52 0.33 -6.25
N LYS A 17 -10.65 1.28 -7.19
CA LYS A 17 -9.50 1.87 -7.89
C LYS A 17 -8.90 3.00 -7.09
N ARG A 18 -7.57 3.06 -7.01
CA ARG A 18 -6.87 4.16 -6.33
C ARG A 18 -7.17 5.48 -7.04
N ILE A 19 -7.72 6.45 -6.32
CA ILE A 19 -7.90 7.84 -6.79
C ILE A 19 -6.84 8.77 -6.21
N PHE A 20 -6.09 8.29 -5.20
CA PHE A 20 -5.01 9.03 -4.57
C PHE A 20 -3.99 8.05 -3.97
N ALA A 21 -2.72 8.44 -4.02
CA ALA A 21 -1.62 7.84 -3.27
C ALA A 21 -0.74 8.96 -2.69
N SER A 22 -0.22 8.78 -1.47
CA SER A 22 0.68 9.75 -0.86
C SER A 22 2.08 9.71 -1.50
N PRO A 23 2.86 10.82 -1.42
CA PRO A 23 4.23 10.86 -1.93
C PRO A 23 5.18 9.81 -1.34
N ALA A 24 4.85 9.28 -0.15
CA ALA A 24 5.57 8.18 0.48
C ALA A 24 5.61 6.91 -0.40
N ALA A 25 4.75 6.79 -1.43
CA ALA A 25 4.86 5.74 -2.44
C ALA A 25 6.24 5.66 -3.09
N ARG A 26 6.91 6.81 -3.29
CA ARG A 26 8.25 6.87 -3.89
C ARG A 26 9.27 6.21 -2.98
N ASP A 27 9.28 6.60 -1.71
CA ASP A 27 10.26 6.13 -0.73
C ASP A 27 10.00 4.67 -0.29
N LEU A 28 8.73 4.26 -0.22
CA LEU A 28 8.34 2.95 0.30
C LEU A 28 8.24 1.86 -0.77
N LEU A 29 7.72 2.20 -1.96
CA LEU A 29 7.43 1.24 -3.02
C LEU A 29 8.26 1.48 -4.29
N GLY A 30 8.90 2.64 -4.43
CA GLY A 30 9.66 3.00 -5.63
C GLY A 30 8.80 3.44 -6.83
N TYR A 31 7.52 3.72 -6.61
CA TYR A 31 6.59 4.18 -7.66
C TYR A 31 6.23 5.65 -7.48
N GLU A 32 6.02 6.35 -8.58
CA GLU A 32 5.38 7.66 -8.55
C GLU A 32 3.91 7.51 -8.13
N PRO A 33 3.37 8.39 -7.25
CA PRO A 33 1.99 8.31 -6.81
C PRO A 33 0.99 8.26 -7.97
N GLU A 34 1.26 9.00 -9.04
CA GLU A 34 0.45 9.04 -10.26
C GLU A 34 0.41 7.70 -11.00
N GLU A 35 1.48 6.89 -10.93
CA GLU A 35 1.52 5.55 -11.53
C GLU A 35 0.64 4.56 -10.77
N LEU A 36 0.40 4.80 -9.48
CA LEU A 36 -0.46 3.96 -8.66
C LEU A 36 -1.94 4.28 -8.87
N VAL A 37 -2.27 5.53 -9.21
CA VAL A 37 -3.65 5.98 -9.45
C VAL A 37 -4.24 5.25 -10.66
N GLY A 38 -5.51 4.84 -10.55
CA GLY A 38 -6.24 4.07 -11.56
C GLY A 38 -6.06 2.56 -11.48
N GLY A 39 -4.99 2.07 -10.84
CA GLY A 39 -4.78 0.65 -10.52
C GLY A 39 -5.47 0.21 -9.23
N ARG A 40 -5.53 -1.11 -8.97
CA ARG A 40 -6.11 -1.65 -7.74
C ARG A 40 -5.02 -1.91 -6.69
N PRO A 41 -5.31 -1.71 -5.38
CA PRO A 41 -4.43 -2.12 -4.28
C PRO A 41 -3.90 -3.55 -4.39
N LEU A 42 -4.77 -4.46 -4.82
CA LEU A 42 -4.49 -5.90 -4.93
C LEU A 42 -3.43 -6.25 -5.97
N ASP A 43 -3.23 -5.42 -6.99
CA ASP A 43 -2.26 -5.68 -8.07
C ASP A 43 -0.82 -5.68 -7.55
N LEU A 44 -0.56 -4.92 -6.48
CA LEU A 44 0.75 -4.76 -5.85
C LEU A 44 0.82 -5.44 -4.47
N ALA A 45 -0.26 -6.09 -4.04
CA ALA A 45 -0.33 -6.76 -2.76
C ALA A 45 0.39 -8.12 -2.80
N TYR A 46 1.20 -8.40 -1.78
CA TYR A 46 1.71 -9.75 -1.55
C TYR A 46 0.54 -10.74 -1.41
N PRO A 47 0.69 -11.99 -1.91
CA PRO A 47 -0.39 -12.97 -1.89
C PRO A 47 -1.01 -13.18 -0.50
N ASP A 48 -0.19 -13.18 0.54
CA ASP A 48 -0.62 -13.34 1.94
C ASP A 48 -1.48 -12.16 2.45
N ASP A 49 -1.29 -10.96 1.89
CA ASP A 49 -1.99 -9.74 2.31
C ASP A 49 -3.27 -9.50 1.52
N ARG A 50 -3.50 -10.23 0.42
CA ARG A 50 -4.66 -10.05 -0.47
C ARG A 50 -5.98 -10.25 0.26
N THR A 51 -6.11 -11.30 1.07
CA THR A 51 -7.33 -11.61 1.82
C THR A 51 -7.72 -10.46 2.77
N VAL A 52 -6.73 -9.84 3.42
CA VAL A 52 -6.95 -8.71 4.33
C VAL A 52 -7.40 -7.48 3.54
N LEU A 53 -6.73 -7.20 2.42
CA LEU A 53 -7.07 -6.09 1.53
C LEU A 53 -8.45 -6.23 0.88
N GLU A 54 -8.85 -7.45 0.48
CA GLU A 54 -10.18 -7.74 -0.07
C GLU A 54 -11.29 -7.50 0.94
N ALA A 55 -11.10 -7.96 2.18
CA ALA A 55 -12.04 -7.72 3.28
C ALA A 55 -12.21 -6.21 3.53
N MET A 56 -11.12 -5.44 3.48
CA MET A 56 -11.17 -3.99 3.67
C MET A 56 -11.81 -3.24 2.51
N LEU A 57 -11.50 -3.61 1.27
CA LEU A 57 -12.17 -3.05 0.10
C LEU A 57 -13.68 -3.27 0.18
N SER A 58 -14.11 -4.43 0.68
CA SER A 58 -15.54 -4.72 0.91
C SER A 58 -16.17 -3.80 1.95
N ILE A 59 -15.45 -3.48 3.03
CA ILE A 59 -15.91 -2.52 4.06
C ILE A 59 -15.97 -1.09 3.50
N LEU A 60 -14.98 -0.69 2.70
CA LEU A 60 -14.92 0.62 2.06
C LEU A 60 -16.06 0.79 1.04
N ALA A 61 -16.33 -0.24 0.24
CA ALA A 61 -17.41 -0.24 -0.75
C ALA A 61 -18.81 -0.12 -0.10
N ALA A 62 -18.96 -0.58 1.15
CA ALA A 62 -20.19 -0.42 1.93
C ALA A 62 -20.37 1.00 2.53
N GLY A 63 -19.50 1.96 2.18
CA GLY A 63 -19.54 3.35 2.68
C GLY A 63 -18.75 3.59 3.96
N GLY A 64 -17.96 2.61 4.42
CA GLY A 64 -17.04 2.77 5.54
C GLY A 64 -15.76 3.50 5.13
N SER A 65 -15.11 4.19 6.06
CA SER A 65 -13.73 4.67 5.88
C SER A 65 -12.80 3.81 6.74
N GLY A 66 -11.97 3.00 6.08
CA GLY A 66 -11.00 2.10 6.71
C GLY A 66 -9.58 2.62 6.50
N ARG A 67 -8.81 2.75 7.58
CA ARG A 67 -7.36 2.99 7.52
C ARG A 67 -6.64 1.67 7.73
N THR A 68 -5.88 1.23 6.74
CA THR A 68 -4.87 0.19 6.95
C THR A 68 -3.52 0.81 7.17
N ARG A 69 -2.79 0.27 8.13
CA ARG A 69 -1.35 0.40 8.15
C ARG A 69 -0.78 -0.84 7.47
N THR A 70 -0.52 -0.76 6.18
CA THR A 70 0.33 -1.76 5.53
C THR A 70 1.76 -1.42 5.94
N VAL A 71 2.22 -2.02 7.04
CA VAL A 71 3.66 -2.07 7.29
C VAL A 71 4.23 -2.96 6.19
N PRO A 72 4.99 -2.45 5.20
CA PRO A 72 5.78 -3.35 4.38
C PRO A 72 6.60 -4.15 5.38
N ARG A 73 6.42 -5.48 5.40
CA ARG A 73 7.30 -6.33 6.18
C ARG A 73 8.67 -5.93 5.67
N GLN A 74 9.47 -5.27 6.51
CA GLN A 74 10.82 -4.89 6.10
C GLN A 74 11.40 -6.14 5.49
N THR A 75 11.83 -6.07 4.23
CA THR A 75 12.93 -6.92 3.80
C THR A 75 14.00 -6.65 4.84
N GLN A 76 14.05 -7.49 5.88
CA GLN A 76 15.21 -7.60 6.73
C GLN A 76 16.35 -7.75 5.75
N GLY A 77 17.18 -6.71 5.68
CA GLY A 77 18.20 -6.60 4.67
C GLY A 77 19.12 -7.82 4.73
N ARG A 78 18.87 -8.83 3.91
CA ARG A 78 19.95 -9.60 3.31
C ARG A 78 20.34 -8.85 2.05
N ARG A 79 21.17 -7.83 2.24
CA ARG A 79 22.13 -7.45 1.21
C ARG A 79 23.00 -8.69 1.04
N LEU A 80 22.84 -9.39 -0.08
CA LEU A 80 23.83 -10.37 -0.52
C LEU A 80 25.14 -9.60 -0.67
N SER A 81 26.00 -9.68 0.34
CA SER A 81 27.41 -9.33 0.19
C SER A 81 28.03 -10.48 -0.60
N LEU A 82 28.45 -10.18 -1.82
CA LEU A 82 29.45 -10.97 -2.53
C LEU A 82 30.82 -10.40 -2.12
N ASP A 83 31.56 -11.18 -1.34
CA ASP A 83 33.02 -11.37 -1.45
C ASP A 83 33.33 -12.78 -0.91
#